data_AF-A0A351M175-F1
#
_entry.id   AF-A0A351M175-F1
#
_cell.length_a   1.000
_cell.length_b   1.000
_cell.length_c   1.000
_cell.angle_alpha   90.00
_cell.angle_beta   90.00
_cell.angle_gamma   90.00
#
_symmetry.space_group_name_H-M   'P 1'
#
loop_
_entity.id
_entity.type
_entity.pdbx_description
1 polymer ?
#
loop_
_entity_poly.entity_id
_entity_poly.type
_entity_poly.pdbx_seq_one_letter_code
_entity_poly.pdbx_strand_id
1 'polypeptide(L)'
;TSVEGFPTTDEVRELYAHHGTRDLADLDFYVAFAYWRITCIVEGVYSRYAAGVMGDQDDPRLVEAFGQRVLDLADLAYESASRLPAVG
;
A
#
# COMPACT_ATOMS: atom_id res chain seq x y z
N THR A 1 1.45 3.67 -14.14
CA THR A 1 1.78 4.56 -15.27
C THR A 1 2.79 5.60 -14.81
N SER A 2 3.83 5.88 -15.59
CA SER A 2 4.75 6.99 -15.26
C SER A 2 4.39 8.25 -16.06
N VAL A 3 4.73 9.41 -15.50
CA VAL A 3 4.66 10.71 -16.17
C VAL A 3 5.95 10.93 -16.93
N GLU A 4 5.94 11.71 -18.01
CA GLU A 4 7.14 12.08 -18.74
C GLU A 4 8.25 12.60 -17.80
N GLY A 5 9.46 12.07 -17.96
CA GLY A 5 10.60 12.35 -17.09
C GLY A 5 10.72 11.48 -15.83
N PHE A 6 9.73 10.63 -15.53
CA PHE A 6 9.79 9.66 -14.42
C PHE A 6 9.91 8.23 -14.95
N PRO A 7 10.73 7.39 -14.28
CA PRO A 7 10.83 5.98 -14.65
C PRO A 7 9.51 5.25 -14.38
N THR A 8 9.23 4.27 -15.22
CA THR A 8 8.22 3.25 -15.01
C THR A 8 8.59 2.35 -13.83
N THR A 9 7.63 1.57 -13.33
CA THR A 9 7.87 0.62 -12.23
C THR A 9 8.93 -0.43 -12.60
N ASP A 10 8.95 -0.89 -13.86
CA ASP A 10 9.93 -1.86 -14.34
C ASP A 10 11.32 -1.24 -14.45
N GLU A 11 11.44 -0.01 -14.93
CA GLU A 11 12.71 0.72 -14.96
C GLU A 11 13.25 0.98 -13.54
N VAL A 12 12.38 1.32 -12.57
CA VAL A 12 12.79 1.44 -11.16
C VAL A 12 13.31 0.10 -10.63
N ARG A 13 12.62 -1.01 -10.93
CA ARG A 13 13.03 -2.36 -10.52
C ARG A 13 14.39 -2.73 -11.14
N GLU A 14 14.59 -2.45 -12.41
CA GLU A 14 15.85 -2.71 -13.11
C GLU A 14 17.00 -1.87 -12.54
N LEU A 15 16.79 -0.57 -12.33
CA LEU A 15 17.78 0.31 -11.71
C LEU A 15 18.15 -0.18 -10.30
N TYR A 16 17.17 -0.59 -9.50
CA TYR A 16 17.42 -1.13 -8.16
C TYR A 16 18.21 -2.46 -8.22
N ALA A 17 17.87 -3.35 -9.15
CA ALA A 17 18.58 -4.62 -9.35
C ALA A 17 20.03 -4.39 -9.80
N HIS A 18 20.27 -3.45 -10.71
CA HIS A 18 21.58 -3.16 -11.27
C HIS A 18 22.56 -2.61 -10.23
N HIS A 19 22.08 -1.78 -9.30
CA HIS A 19 22.90 -1.17 -8.26
C HIS A 19 22.94 -2.00 -6.96
N GLY A 20 22.08 -3.00 -6.82
CA GLY A 20 21.95 -3.83 -5.64
C GLY A 20 22.78 -5.12 -5.70
N THR A 21 22.90 -5.78 -4.56
CA THR A 21 23.48 -7.14 -4.45
C THR A 21 22.43 -8.20 -4.12
N ARG A 22 21.15 -7.81 -4.06
CA ARG A 22 20.03 -8.68 -3.65
C ARG A 22 19.22 -9.10 -4.86
N ASP A 23 18.81 -10.36 -4.87
CA ASP A 23 17.79 -10.85 -5.79
C ASP A 23 16.43 -10.25 -5.46
N LEU A 24 15.64 -9.96 -6.49
CA LEU A 24 14.30 -9.36 -6.41
C LEU A 24 13.19 -10.36 -6.75
N ALA A 25 13.48 -11.67 -6.79
CA ALA A 25 12.51 -12.73 -7.02
C ALA A 25 11.27 -12.60 -6.12
N ASP A 26 11.47 -12.26 -4.84
CA ASP A 26 10.38 -12.12 -3.86
C ASP A 26 9.86 -10.68 -3.72
N LEU A 27 10.29 -9.73 -4.56
CA LEU A 27 9.92 -8.32 -4.42
C LEU A 27 8.40 -8.11 -4.45
N ASP A 28 7.67 -8.87 -5.28
CA ASP A 28 6.21 -8.74 -5.36
C ASP A 28 5.51 -9.16 -4.06
N PHE A 29 6.07 -10.13 -3.33
CA PHE A 29 5.59 -10.47 -1.98
C PHE A 29 5.75 -9.28 -1.04
N TYR A 30 6.93 -8.64 -1.04
CA TYR A 30 7.18 -7.48 -0.18
C TYR A 30 6.30 -6.29 -0.54
N VAL A 31 5.98 -6.09 -1.83
CA VAL A 31 5.04 -5.04 -2.28
C VAL A 31 3.62 -5.34 -1.77
N ALA A 32 3.12 -6.56 -1.95
CA ALA A 32 1.82 -6.97 -1.44
C ALA A 32 1.73 -6.81 0.09
N PHE A 33 2.76 -7.27 0.80
CA PHE A 33 2.87 -7.11 2.25
C PHE A 33 2.91 -5.64 2.68
N ALA A 34 3.63 -4.79 1.94
CA ALA A 34 3.68 -3.36 2.22
C ALA A 34 2.30 -2.70 2.12
N TYR A 35 1.52 -3.01 1.08
CA TYR A 35 0.15 -2.51 0.95
C TYR A 35 -0.73 -2.99 2.10
N TRP A 36 -0.75 -4.29 2.38
CA TRP A 36 -1.50 -4.86 3.50
C TRP A 36 -1.15 -4.18 4.84
N ARG A 37 0.15 -3.99 5.09
CA ARG A 37 0.62 -3.32 6.31
C ARG A 37 0.11 -1.88 6.38
N ILE A 38 0.13 -1.14 5.28
CA ILE A 38 -0.40 0.23 5.24
C ILE A 38 -1.91 0.21 5.46
N THR A 39 -2.66 -0.74 4.88
CA THR A 39 -4.09 -0.93 5.15
C THR A 39 -4.35 -1.07 6.65
N CYS A 40 -3.63 -1.94 7.36
CA CYS A 40 -3.79 -2.11 8.81
C CYS A 40 -3.48 -0.83 9.61
N ILE A 41 -2.47 -0.06 9.19
CA ILE A 41 -2.13 1.22 9.82
C ILE A 41 -3.28 2.22 9.64
N VAL A 42 -3.79 2.37 8.42
CA VAL A 42 -4.87 3.30 8.10
C VAL A 42 -6.19 2.86 8.75
N GLU A 43 -6.45 1.57 8.84
CA GLU A 43 -7.62 1.02 9.55
C GLU A 43 -7.59 1.39 11.04
N GLY A 44 -6.41 1.33 11.66
CA GLY A 44 -6.25 1.83 13.03
C GLY A 44 -6.51 3.33 13.15
N VAL A 45 -6.13 4.13 12.15
CA VAL A 45 -6.44 5.57 12.11
C VAL A 45 -7.95 5.78 11.98
N TYR A 46 -8.58 5.16 10.98
CA TYR A 46 -10.02 5.18 10.78
C TYR A 46 -10.78 4.81 12.05
N SER A 47 -10.43 3.70 12.69
CA SER A 47 -11.05 3.22 13.93
C SER A 47 -11.02 4.26 15.06
N ARG A 48 -9.91 5.00 15.22
CA ARG A 48 -9.79 6.04 16.26
C ARG A 48 -10.61 7.29 15.92
N TYR A 49 -10.65 7.67 14.65
CA TYR A 49 -11.50 8.77 14.18
C TYR A 49 -12.99 8.43 14.32
N ALA A 50 -13.41 7.23 13.90
CA ALA A 50 -14.78 6.77 14.02
C ALA A 50 -15.24 6.65 15.49
N ALA A 51 -14.33 6.36 16.41
CA ALA A 51 -14.60 6.31 17.84
C ALA A 51 -14.60 7.70 18.52
N GLY A 52 -14.29 8.79 17.81
CA GLY A 52 -14.23 10.14 18.37
C GLY A 52 -13.10 10.34 19.40
N VAL A 53 -12.02 9.54 19.34
CA VAL A 53 -10.91 9.59 20.31
C VAL A 53 -9.69 10.36 19.81
N MET A 54 -9.86 11.16 18.75
CA MET A 54 -8.76 11.89 18.09
C MET A 54 -8.68 13.38 18.48
N GLY A 55 -9.26 13.75 19.63
CA GLY A 55 -9.24 15.12 20.15
C GLY A 55 -10.16 16.05 19.36
N ASP A 56 -9.76 17.30 19.13
CA ASP A 56 -10.55 18.32 18.41
C ASP A 56 -10.68 18.05 16.88
N GLN A 57 -10.47 16.82 16.43
CA GLN A 57 -10.50 16.40 15.03
C GLN A 57 -11.77 15.61 14.69
N ASP A 58 -12.92 16.02 15.23
CA ASP A 58 -14.23 15.43 14.97
C ASP A 58 -14.85 15.96 13.66
N ASP A 59 -14.12 15.87 12.55
CA ASP A 59 -14.66 16.18 11.21
C ASP A 59 -15.16 14.88 10.55
N PRO A 60 -16.49 14.72 10.33
CA PRO A 60 -17.05 13.54 9.68
C PRO A 60 -16.43 13.22 8.31
N ARG A 61 -15.93 14.25 7.59
CA ARG A 61 -15.27 14.08 6.30
C ARG A 61 -13.94 13.33 6.43
N LEU A 62 -13.25 13.45 7.56
CA LEU A 62 -12.02 12.71 7.82
C LEU A 62 -12.31 11.22 8.07
N VAL A 63 -13.39 10.91 8.80
CA VAL A 63 -13.84 9.52 9.02
C VAL A 63 -14.14 8.84 7.68
N GLU A 64 -14.90 9.51 6.81
CA GLU A 64 -15.23 9.01 5.47
C GLU A 64 -13.97 8.85 4.60
N ALA A 65 -13.08 9.86 4.58
CA ALA A 65 -11.85 9.81 3.80
C ALA A 65 -10.91 8.67 4.25
N PHE A 66 -10.75 8.45 5.55
CA PHE A 66 -9.95 7.33 6.04
C PHE A 66 -10.62 5.99 5.76
N GLY A 67 -11.94 5.89 5.92
CA GLY A 67 -12.69 4.68 5.58
C GLY A 67 -12.51 4.28 4.12
N GLN A 68 -12.66 5.23 3.19
CA GLN A 68 -12.42 4.99 1.77
C GLN A 68 -10.96 4.58 1.51
N ARG A 69 -10.00 5.24 2.19
CA ARG A 69 -8.59 4.93 2.02
C ARG A 69 -8.22 3.53 2.48
N VAL A 70 -8.88 2.98 3.51
CA VAL A 70 -8.71 1.59 3.92
C VAL A 70 -9.09 0.66 2.78
N LEU A 71 -10.25 0.89 2.15
CA LEU A 71 -10.74 0.06 1.05
C LEU A 71 -9.80 0.11 -0.15
N ASP A 72 -9.40 1.30 -0.59
CA ASP A 72 -8.49 1.47 -1.73
C ASP A 72 -7.16 0.71 -1.51
N LEU A 73 -6.61 0.77 -0.29
CA LEU A 73 -5.36 0.08 0.04
C LEU A 73 -5.56 -1.44 0.18
N ALA A 74 -6.71 -1.88 0.69
CA ALA A 74 -7.06 -3.29 0.77
C ALA A 74 -7.17 -3.91 -0.63
N ASP A 75 -7.78 -3.20 -1.58
CA ASP A 75 -7.87 -3.62 -2.98
C ASP A 75 -6.48 -3.73 -3.61
N LEU A 76 -5.62 -2.72 -3.42
CA LEU A 76 -4.23 -2.78 -3.91
C LEU A 76 -3.43 -3.93 -3.29
N ALA A 77 -3.63 -4.22 -1.99
CA ALA A 77 -3.01 -5.34 -1.32
C ALA A 77 -3.48 -6.68 -1.93
N TYR A 78 -4.79 -6.83 -2.14
CA TYR A 78 -5.39 -8.01 -2.73
C TYR A 78 -4.95 -8.23 -4.18
N GLU A 79 -5.00 -7.19 -5.02
CA GLU A 79 -4.52 -7.23 -6.40
C GLU A 79 -3.03 -7.62 -6.46
N SER A 80 -2.21 -7.06 -5.57
CA SER A 80 -0.78 -7.41 -5.52
C SER A 80 -0.55 -8.85 -5.06
N ALA A 81 -1.27 -9.30 -4.04
CA ALA A 81 -1.17 -10.65 -3.51
C ALA A 81 -1.68 -11.72 -4.51
N SER A 82 -2.76 -11.42 -5.24
CA SER A 82 -3.35 -12.35 -6.23
C SER A 82 -2.46 -12.62 -7.44
N ARG A 83 -1.45 -11.79 -7.69
CA ARG A 83 -0.42 -12.00 -8.72
C ARG A 83 0.74 -12.86 -8.25
N LEU A 84 0.81 -13.19 -6.96
CA LEU A 84 1.86 -14.05 -6.43
C LEU A 84 1.69 -15.49 -6.93
N PRO A 85 2.80 -16.22 -7.16
CA PRO A 85 2.72 -17.63 -7.50
C PRO A 85 2.01 -18.40 -6.39
N ALA A 86 1.19 -19.38 -6.78
CA ALA A 86 0.57 -20.29 -5.83
C ALA A 86 1.66 -21.04 -5.05
N VAL A 87 1.55 -21.04 -3.72
CA VAL A 87 2.41 -21.86 -2.87
C VAL A 87 1.97 -23.31 -3.07
N GLY A 88 2.81 -24.08 -3.78
CA GLY A 88 2.60 -25.51 -4.04
C GLY A 88 2.87 -26.39 -2.83
#